data_AF-A0A6G1FQ03-F1
#
_entry.id   AF-A0A6G1FQ03-F1
#
_cell.length_a   1.000
_cell.length_b   1.000
_cell.length_c   1.000
_cell.angle_alpha   90.00
_cell.angle_beta   90.00
_cell.angle_gamma   90.00
#
_symmetry.space_group_name_H-M   'P 1'
#
loop_
_entity.id
_entity.type
_entity.pdbx_description
1 polymer ?
#
loop_
_entity_poly.entity_id
_entity_poly.type
_entity_poly.pdbx_seq_one_letter_code
_entity_poly.pdbx_strand_id
1 'polypeptide(L)'
;MQAFTRLIEEAEQVQEEEGEGEEGGGEGEGEEGREGNELNQEDPPTMTAIQRACLDLCIQLLNQEIMQSEYESPLVCALAVLGVDQTAWRDSETYPPILSAVIKCARFMVVQKAVHMADPLQEDGYWTSSIIDFEDSGGSRLTPRKSCLYWVDRMMDGFMVRGSKSPMQWMLNLRTYGLKIHYNTTARGHVEWNDSETLLYKGVQFSMAQFRGLVHGVLFEARRIIGELLFCADDRAGDMPVVPWESLRDDATNARPGWNFLQDQRTRFPVNGETWLFDRIGEHEAMRREFERPDSESGVHRKGVNDYMTKLSRFREKLLVLMHITGGQP
;
A
#
# COMPACT_ATOMS: atom_id res chain seq x y z
N MET A 1 -29.29 18.82 10.66
CA MET A 1 -28.46 18.06 11.61
C MET A 1 -28.41 16.56 11.29
N GLN A 2 -29.53 15.82 11.18
CA GLN A 2 -29.47 14.38 10.85
C GLN A 2 -28.94 14.04 9.44
N ALA A 3 -29.22 14.85 8.42
CA ALA A 3 -28.60 14.70 7.09
C ALA A 3 -27.10 15.03 7.09
N PHE A 4 -26.64 15.77 8.11
CA PHE A 4 -25.27 16.27 8.21
C PHE A 4 -24.34 15.27 8.91
N THR A 5 -24.83 14.59 9.95
CA THR A 5 -24.11 13.46 10.57
C THR A 5 -23.92 12.29 9.60
N ARG A 6 -24.90 12.05 8.71
CA ARG A 6 -24.78 11.04 7.65
C ARG A 6 -23.75 11.38 6.58
N LEU A 7 -23.55 12.67 6.31
CA LEU A 7 -22.55 13.14 5.35
C LEU A 7 -21.12 12.92 5.89
N ILE A 8 -20.94 13.01 7.21
CA ILE A 8 -19.68 12.68 7.90
C ILE A 8 -19.44 11.17 7.85
N GLU A 9 -20.43 10.36 8.22
CA GLU A 9 -20.31 8.88 8.17
C GLU A 9 -20.04 8.38 6.73
N GLU A 10 -20.71 8.93 5.72
CA GLU A 10 -20.45 8.56 4.31
C GLU A 10 -19.08 9.05 3.82
N ALA A 11 -18.57 10.20 4.28
CA ALA A 11 -17.24 10.68 3.92
C ALA A 11 -16.13 9.87 4.60
N GLU A 12 -16.34 9.43 5.85
CA GLU A 12 -15.43 8.54 6.58
C GLU A 12 -15.39 7.15 5.92
N GLN A 13 -16.53 6.58 5.51
CA GLN A 13 -16.58 5.30 4.79
C GLN A 13 -15.85 5.35 3.44
N VAL A 14 -16.00 6.43 2.67
CA VAL A 14 -15.26 6.59 1.39
C VAL A 14 -13.76 6.75 1.64
N GLN A 15 -13.36 7.37 2.76
CA GLN A 15 -11.96 7.51 3.14
C GLN A 15 -11.35 6.19 3.62
N GLU A 16 -12.13 5.31 4.26
CA GLU A 16 -11.73 3.94 4.62
C GLU A 16 -11.60 3.05 3.37
N GLU A 17 -12.55 3.12 2.43
CA GLU A 17 -12.49 2.39 1.14
C GLU A 17 -11.29 2.81 0.26
N GLU A 18 -10.87 4.09 0.31
CA GLU A 18 -9.64 4.57 -0.36
C GLU A 18 -8.36 4.31 0.46
N GLY A 19 -8.49 4.06 1.77
CA GLY A 19 -7.39 3.86 2.73
C GLY A 19 -6.90 2.41 2.88
N GLU A 20 -7.72 1.42 2.49
CA GLU A 20 -7.33 -0.02 2.52
C GLU A 20 -6.25 -0.40 1.49
N GLY A 21 -5.72 0.59 0.78
CA GLY A 21 -4.61 0.45 -0.16
C GLY A 21 -3.21 0.58 0.43
N GLU A 22 -2.99 0.76 1.73
CA GLU A 22 -1.62 0.78 2.29
C GLU A 22 -1.59 0.76 3.83
N GLU A 23 -1.48 -0.42 4.46
CA GLU A 23 -1.00 -0.50 5.85
C GLU A 23 0.09 -1.56 6.04
N GLY A 24 1.27 -1.05 6.41
CA GLY A 24 2.37 -1.80 7.00
C GLY A 24 2.22 -1.84 8.52
N GLY A 25 2.66 -2.94 9.12
CA GLY A 25 2.37 -3.29 10.50
C GLY A 25 2.88 -2.31 11.57
N GLY A 26 2.12 -2.25 12.65
CA GLY A 26 2.49 -1.70 13.94
C GLY A 26 1.71 -2.42 15.03
N GLU A 27 2.42 -3.15 15.88
CA GLU A 27 1.89 -3.84 17.06
C GLU A 27 1.52 -2.80 18.15
N GLY A 28 0.38 -3.00 18.82
CA GLY A 28 -0.02 -2.22 19.99
C GLY A 28 -1.19 -2.88 20.72
N GLU A 29 -0.88 -3.49 21.86
CA GLU A 29 -1.84 -4.09 22.79
C GLU A 29 -2.71 -3.02 23.48
N GLY A 30 -4.00 -3.33 23.68
CA GLY A 30 -4.92 -2.55 24.48
C GLY A 30 -6.29 -3.24 24.62
N GLU A 31 -6.48 -3.94 25.74
CA GLU A 31 -7.79 -4.42 26.18
C GLU A 31 -8.70 -3.25 26.59
N GLU A 32 -9.95 -3.23 26.12
CA GLU A 32 -11.19 -3.19 26.92
C GLU A 32 -12.41 -2.78 26.06
N GLY A 33 -13.56 -3.44 26.29
CA GLY A 33 -14.89 -2.90 25.96
C GLY A 33 -15.65 -3.55 24.79
N ARG A 34 -16.02 -4.83 24.91
CA ARG A 34 -17.05 -5.46 24.05
C ARG A 34 -18.44 -4.97 24.45
N GLU A 35 -19.02 -4.06 23.67
CA GLU A 35 -20.48 -3.96 23.50
C GLU A 35 -20.80 -4.26 22.03
N GLY A 36 -21.67 -5.25 21.83
CA GLY A 36 -21.91 -5.89 20.55
C GLY A 36 -22.60 -4.97 19.55
N ASN A 37 -21.97 -4.82 18.39
CA ASN A 37 -22.67 -4.51 17.16
C ASN A 37 -22.55 -5.73 16.26
N GLU A 38 -23.65 -6.44 16.03
CA GLU A 38 -23.78 -7.52 15.06
C GLU A 38 -23.66 -6.90 13.66
N LEU A 39 -22.43 -6.60 13.25
CA LEU A 39 -22.11 -6.35 11.85
C LEU A 39 -22.24 -7.69 11.14
N ASN A 40 -23.10 -7.74 10.13
CA ASN A 40 -23.19 -8.83 9.17
C ASN A 40 -21.77 -9.21 8.73
N GLN A 41 -21.25 -10.31 9.28
CA GLN A 41 -20.09 -10.98 8.73
C GLN A 41 -20.53 -11.52 7.38
N GLU A 42 -20.30 -10.75 6.32
CA GLU A 42 -20.16 -11.37 5.01
C GLU A 42 -19.03 -12.38 5.18
N ASP A 43 -19.36 -13.67 5.08
CA ASP A 43 -18.38 -14.74 5.14
C ASP A 43 -17.25 -14.40 4.16
N PRO A 44 -15.98 -14.45 4.58
CA PRO A 44 -14.87 -14.12 3.70
C PRO A 44 -15.01 -14.97 2.43
N PRO A 45 -14.78 -14.38 1.24
CA PRO A 45 -15.02 -15.07 -0.02
C PRO A 45 -14.26 -16.40 -0.05
N THR A 46 -14.99 -17.50 0.01
CA THR A 46 -14.41 -18.84 0.04
C THR A 46 -13.74 -19.12 -1.30
N MET A 47 -12.44 -19.49 -1.29
CA MET A 47 -11.71 -19.77 -2.53
C MET A 47 -12.46 -20.81 -3.37
N THR A 48 -12.65 -20.49 -4.66
CA THR A 48 -13.23 -21.41 -5.64
C THR A 48 -12.37 -22.66 -5.80
N ALA A 49 -12.95 -23.76 -6.28
CA ALA A 49 -12.22 -25.02 -6.48
C ALA A 49 -11.00 -24.86 -7.42
N ILE A 50 -11.13 -24.02 -8.45
CA ILE A 50 -10.04 -23.73 -9.39
C ILE A 50 -8.92 -22.97 -8.69
N GLN A 51 -9.24 -21.93 -7.90
CA GLN A 51 -8.24 -21.17 -7.17
C GLN A 51 -7.47 -22.05 -6.18
N ARG A 52 -8.14 -23.01 -5.51
CA ARG A 52 -7.48 -23.99 -4.64
C ARG A 52 -6.53 -24.90 -5.41
N ALA A 53 -6.96 -25.45 -6.54
CA ALA A 53 -6.11 -26.28 -7.39
C ALA A 53 -4.89 -25.51 -7.91
N CYS A 54 -5.05 -24.23 -8.27
CA CYS A 54 -3.94 -23.37 -8.65
C CYS A 54 -2.96 -23.13 -7.49
N LEU A 55 -3.47 -22.86 -6.29
CA LEU A 55 -2.64 -22.70 -5.09
C LEU A 55 -1.83 -23.97 -4.79
N ASP A 56 -2.46 -25.14 -4.90
CA ASP A 56 -1.81 -26.43 -4.68
C ASP A 56 -0.70 -26.69 -5.70
N LEU A 57 -0.96 -26.39 -6.97
CA LEU A 57 0.05 -26.45 -8.02
C LEU A 57 1.25 -25.54 -7.70
N CYS A 58 1.00 -24.29 -7.31
CA CYS A 58 2.05 -23.35 -6.95
C CYS A 58 2.89 -23.84 -5.76
N ILE A 59 2.25 -24.41 -4.74
CA ILE A 59 2.95 -24.97 -3.58
C ILE A 59 3.79 -26.19 -3.97
N GLN A 60 3.29 -27.06 -4.84
CA GLN A 60 4.06 -28.20 -5.36
C GLN A 60 5.29 -27.74 -6.16
N LEU A 61 5.14 -26.72 -6.99
CA LEU A 61 6.26 -26.13 -7.73
C LEU A 61 7.33 -25.56 -6.80
N LEU A 62 6.93 -24.97 -5.66
CA LEU A 62 7.87 -24.46 -4.65
C LEU A 62 8.52 -25.57 -3.83
N ASN A 63 7.81 -26.68 -3.59
CA ASN A 63 8.29 -27.84 -2.83
C ASN A 63 9.13 -28.83 -3.66
N GLN A 64 9.34 -28.57 -4.95
CA GLN A 64 10.15 -29.46 -5.78
C GLN A 64 11.62 -29.46 -5.30
N GLU A 65 12.19 -30.64 -5.06
CA GLU A 65 13.61 -30.75 -4.73
C GLU A 65 14.47 -30.79 -6.01
N ILE A 66 15.46 -29.91 -6.07
CA ILE A 66 16.43 -29.82 -7.16
C ILE A 66 17.63 -30.72 -6.82
N MET A 67 17.83 -31.78 -7.60
CA MET A 67 18.86 -32.80 -7.30
C MET A 67 20.09 -32.68 -8.20
N GLN A 68 19.89 -32.64 -9.53
CA GLN A 68 21.01 -32.69 -10.48
C GLN A 68 21.20 -31.38 -11.24
N SER A 69 20.11 -30.75 -11.70
CA SER A 69 20.16 -29.50 -12.45
C SER A 69 19.07 -28.54 -11.99
N GLU A 70 19.44 -27.27 -11.79
CA GLU A 70 18.50 -26.21 -11.40
C GLU A 70 17.34 -26.07 -12.40
N TYR A 71 17.58 -26.38 -13.68
CA TYR A 71 16.61 -26.32 -14.77
C TYR A 71 15.70 -27.56 -14.88
N GLU A 72 15.74 -28.48 -13.91
CA GLU A 72 14.70 -29.51 -13.77
C GLU A 72 13.44 -28.92 -13.14
N SER A 73 13.55 -27.78 -12.45
CA SER A 73 12.38 -27.08 -11.93
C SER A 73 11.76 -26.20 -13.02
N PRO A 74 10.50 -26.42 -13.42
CA PRO A 74 9.83 -25.57 -14.39
C PRO A 74 9.65 -24.15 -13.84
N LEU A 75 9.59 -23.98 -12.51
CA LEU A 75 9.59 -22.67 -11.87
C LEU A 75 10.91 -21.94 -12.11
N VAL A 76 12.05 -22.61 -11.91
CA VAL A 76 13.38 -22.04 -12.20
C VAL A 76 13.53 -21.74 -13.68
N CYS A 77 13.08 -22.63 -14.58
CA CYS A 77 13.08 -22.36 -16.03
C CYS A 77 12.28 -21.10 -16.39
N ALA A 78 11.05 -20.97 -15.89
CA ALA A 78 10.22 -19.80 -16.13
C ALA A 78 10.89 -18.52 -15.61
N LEU A 79 11.47 -18.57 -14.41
CA LEU A 79 12.19 -17.44 -13.83
C LEU A 79 13.46 -17.09 -14.62
N ALA A 80 14.18 -18.08 -15.12
CA ALA A 80 15.37 -17.87 -15.95
C ALA A 80 15.01 -17.16 -17.26
N VAL A 81 13.87 -17.51 -17.88
CA VAL A 81 13.36 -16.80 -19.07
C VAL A 81 13.02 -15.34 -18.73
N LEU A 82 12.47 -15.06 -17.54
CA LEU A 82 12.24 -13.67 -17.10
C LEU A 82 13.55 -12.88 -16.89
N GLY A 83 14.70 -13.55 -16.81
CA GLY A 83 16.03 -12.94 -16.78
C GLY A 83 16.50 -12.40 -18.13
N VAL A 84 15.73 -12.63 -19.19
CA VAL A 84 16.03 -12.16 -20.55
C VAL A 84 15.01 -11.07 -20.94
N ASP A 85 15.51 -9.99 -21.51
CA ASP A 85 14.72 -8.94 -22.16
C ASP A 85 14.76 -9.13 -23.69
N GLN A 86 13.98 -8.35 -24.46
CA GLN A 86 13.84 -8.50 -25.91
C GLN A 86 15.16 -8.48 -26.69
N THR A 87 16.20 -7.85 -26.12
CA THR A 87 17.49 -7.63 -26.81
C THR A 87 18.72 -8.07 -26.01
N ALA A 88 18.59 -8.29 -24.69
CA ALA A 88 19.73 -8.57 -23.82
C ALA A 88 19.32 -9.28 -22.52
N TRP A 89 20.30 -9.75 -21.75
CA TRP A 89 20.10 -10.20 -20.38
C TRP A 89 19.73 -9.02 -19.48
N ARG A 90 18.81 -9.23 -18.54
CA ARG A 90 18.48 -8.25 -17.51
C ARG A 90 19.67 -8.05 -16.58
N ASP A 91 19.83 -6.82 -16.11
CA ASP A 91 20.92 -6.42 -15.22
C ASP A 91 20.58 -6.62 -13.73
N SER A 92 21.55 -6.29 -12.88
CA SER A 92 21.41 -6.36 -11.42
C SER A 92 20.41 -5.36 -10.84
N GLU A 93 19.95 -4.37 -11.61
CA GLU A 93 18.93 -3.41 -11.18
C GLU A 93 17.52 -3.93 -11.47
N THR A 94 17.33 -4.63 -12.60
CA THR A 94 16.01 -4.99 -13.12
C THR A 94 15.57 -6.41 -12.77
N TYR A 95 16.47 -7.37 -12.64
CA TYR A 95 16.11 -8.77 -12.38
C TYR A 95 15.85 -9.10 -10.90
N PRO A 96 16.67 -8.65 -9.92
CA PRO A 96 16.40 -8.93 -8.50
C PRO A 96 15.04 -8.43 -7.97
N PRO A 97 14.47 -7.31 -8.44
CA PRO A 97 13.09 -6.93 -8.11
C PRO A 97 12.05 -7.97 -8.52
N ILE A 98 12.20 -8.59 -9.70
CA ILE A 98 11.30 -9.67 -10.17
C ILE A 98 11.38 -10.85 -9.21
N LEU A 99 12.59 -11.31 -8.88
CA LEU A 99 12.78 -12.38 -7.89
C LEU A 99 12.16 -12.01 -6.54
N SER A 100 12.31 -10.76 -6.10
CA SER A 100 11.73 -10.26 -4.84
C SER A 100 10.20 -10.33 -4.85
N ALA A 101 9.56 -9.96 -5.95
CA ALA A 101 8.13 -10.04 -6.12
C ALA A 101 7.64 -11.49 -6.03
N VAL A 102 8.29 -12.41 -6.75
CA VAL A 102 7.93 -13.84 -6.72
C VAL A 102 8.14 -14.45 -5.33
N ILE A 103 9.24 -14.13 -4.64
CA ILE A 103 9.50 -14.57 -3.26
C ILE A 103 8.39 -14.06 -2.32
N LYS A 104 7.97 -12.80 -2.46
CA LYS A 104 6.91 -12.21 -1.63
C LYS A 104 5.56 -12.89 -1.90
N CYS A 105 5.20 -13.11 -3.16
CA CYS A 105 3.99 -13.85 -3.54
C CYS A 105 4.02 -15.30 -3.02
N ALA A 106 5.16 -15.99 -3.10
CA ALA A 106 5.34 -17.34 -2.56
C ALA A 106 5.07 -17.40 -1.05
N ARG A 107 5.53 -16.41 -0.29
CA ARG A 107 5.25 -16.33 1.16
C ARG A 107 3.76 -16.17 1.45
N PHE A 108 3.06 -15.31 0.70
CA PHE A 108 1.62 -15.18 0.84
C PHE A 108 0.86 -16.45 0.45
N MET A 109 1.29 -17.15 -0.60
CA MET A 109 0.73 -18.44 -0.99
C MET A 109 0.90 -19.50 0.12
N VAL A 110 2.05 -19.53 0.80
CA VAL A 110 2.28 -20.42 1.95
C VAL A 110 1.34 -20.10 3.10
N VAL A 111 1.15 -18.83 3.46
CA VAL A 111 0.19 -18.41 4.50
C VAL A 111 -1.24 -18.79 4.12
N GLN A 112 -1.65 -18.48 2.88
CA GLN A 112 -2.99 -18.83 2.38
C GLN A 112 -3.23 -20.35 2.43
N LYS A 113 -2.23 -21.14 2.01
CA LYS A 113 -2.30 -22.60 2.06
C LYS A 113 -2.37 -23.11 3.49
N ALA A 114 -1.64 -22.50 4.42
CA ALA A 114 -1.66 -22.86 5.84
C ALA A 114 -3.02 -22.58 6.50
N VAL A 115 -3.65 -21.44 6.18
CA VAL A 115 -5.01 -21.11 6.64
C VAL A 115 -6.00 -22.16 6.14
N HIS A 116 -5.94 -22.51 4.85
CA HIS A 116 -6.79 -23.56 4.30
C HIS A 116 -6.56 -24.94 4.91
N MET A 117 -5.31 -25.29 5.26
CA MET A 117 -5.00 -26.58 5.91
C MET A 117 -5.39 -26.61 7.40
N ALA A 118 -5.60 -25.45 8.03
CA ALA A 118 -6.03 -25.33 9.41
C ALA A 118 -7.57 -25.22 9.56
N ASP A 119 -8.30 -24.99 8.47
CA ASP A 119 -9.75 -24.82 8.45
C ASP A 119 -10.47 -26.15 8.78
N PRO A 120 -11.22 -26.22 9.90
CA PRO A 120 -11.91 -27.44 10.33
C PRO A 120 -13.19 -27.75 9.52
N LEU A 121 -13.68 -26.83 8.68
CA LEU A 121 -14.93 -27.01 7.92
C LEU A 121 -14.74 -27.78 6.60
N GLN A 122 -13.49 -28.09 6.23
CA GLN A 122 -13.17 -28.79 4.98
C GLN A 122 -13.01 -30.30 5.24
N GLU A 123 -14.13 -31.02 5.30
CA GLU A 123 -14.24 -32.48 5.51
C GLU A 123 -13.72 -33.36 4.34
N ASP A 124 -13.05 -32.80 3.34
CA ASP A 124 -12.47 -33.58 2.25
C ASP A 124 -11.09 -34.13 2.65
N GLY A 125 -11.07 -35.06 3.61
CA GLY A 125 -9.91 -35.76 4.14
C GLY A 125 -9.16 -36.69 3.16
N TYR A 126 -9.21 -36.42 1.85
CA TYR A 126 -8.61 -37.26 0.80
C TYR A 126 -7.49 -36.60 -0.02
N TRP A 127 -7.28 -35.28 0.06
CA TRP A 127 -6.29 -34.58 -0.77
C TRP A 127 -5.03 -34.09 -0.04
N THR A 128 -5.09 -33.96 1.28
CA THR A 128 -3.96 -33.44 2.10
C THR A 128 -2.84 -34.46 2.34
N SER A 129 -3.12 -35.76 2.22
CA SER A 129 -2.13 -36.81 2.48
C SER A 129 -1.20 -37.10 1.30
N SER A 130 -1.49 -36.60 0.09
CA SER A 130 -0.80 -37.05 -1.13
C SER A 130 0.05 -35.99 -1.81
N ILE A 131 0.00 -34.73 -1.34
CA ILE A 131 0.64 -33.58 -2.02
C ILE A 131 1.90 -33.10 -1.29
N ILE A 132 2.02 -33.42 0.00
CA ILE A 132 3.16 -33.02 0.83
C ILE A 132 3.63 -34.23 1.62
N ASP A 133 4.27 -35.18 0.93
CA ASP A 133 4.92 -36.36 1.51
C ASP A 133 6.21 -35.94 2.23
N PHE A 134 6.06 -35.36 3.43
CA PHE A 134 7.14 -35.40 4.42
C PHE A 134 7.02 -36.76 5.10
N GLU A 135 7.99 -37.65 4.87
CA GLU A 135 8.02 -39.00 5.45
C GLU A 135 7.93 -38.94 6.99
N ASP A 136 6.71 -39.06 7.53
CA ASP A 136 6.49 -39.20 8.97
C ASP A 136 6.61 -40.68 9.32
N SER A 137 7.82 -41.09 9.67
CA SER A 137 8.10 -42.45 10.13
C SER A 137 7.45 -42.71 11.49
N GLY A 138 6.24 -43.26 11.44
CA GLY A 138 5.75 -44.19 12.46
C GLY A 138 4.62 -43.70 13.38
N GLY A 139 3.48 -44.38 13.26
CA GLY A 139 2.56 -44.59 14.38
C GLY A 139 1.19 -43.89 14.24
N SER A 140 0.18 -44.68 13.89
CA SER A 140 -1.23 -44.31 14.03
C SER A 140 -1.56 -43.93 15.48
N ARG A 141 -1.70 -42.62 15.73
CA ARG A 141 -2.36 -42.01 16.89
C ARG A 141 -3.01 -40.72 16.41
N LEU A 142 -4.25 -40.47 16.82
CA LEU A 142 -5.03 -39.27 16.55
C LEU A 142 -4.14 -38.02 16.60
N THR A 143 -3.78 -37.48 15.44
CA THR A 143 -2.89 -36.33 15.35
C THR A 143 -3.59 -35.12 15.96
N PRO A 144 -2.98 -34.40 16.91
CA PRO A 144 -3.51 -33.13 17.41
C PRO A 144 -3.82 -32.21 16.23
N ARG A 145 -4.95 -31.50 16.29
CA ARG A 145 -5.29 -30.48 15.28
C ARG A 145 -4.12 -29.51 15.14
N LYS A 146 -3.60 -29.40 13.92
CA LYS A 146 -2.45 -28.57 13.59
C LYS A 146 -2.93 -27.14 13.33
N SER A 147 -2.36 -26.17 14.05
CA SER A 147 -2.65 -24.75 13.85
C SER A 147 -2.13 -24.27 12.49
N CYS A 148 -2.67 -23.15 11.99
CA CYS A 148 -2.15 -22.45 10.81
C CYS A 148 -0.63 -22.20 10.94
N LEU A 149 -0.18 -21.73 12.12
CA LEU A 149 1.24 -21.47 12.37
C LEU A 149 2.12 -22.72 12.22
N TYR A 150 1.63 -23.88 12.66
CA TYR A 150 2.34 -25.15 12.47
C TYR A 150 2.57 -25.45 10.98
N TRP A 151 1.55 -25.21 10.14
CA TRP A 151 1.65 -25.44 8.71
C TRP A 151 2.57 -24.44 8.01
N VAL A 152 2.56 -23.17 8.45
CA VAL A 152 3.51 -22.16 8.00
C VAL A 152 4.93 -22.59 8.34
N ASP A 153 5.23 -22.91 9.60
CA ASP A 153 6.57 -23.32 10.04
C ASP A 153 7.04 -24.54 9.24
N ARG A 154 6.18 -25.54 9.07
CA ARG A 154 6.52 -26.76 8.31
C ARG A 154 6.85 -26.48 6.85
N MET A 155 6.07 -25.64 6.16
CA MET A 155 6.35 -25.28 4.76
C MET A 155 7.57 -24.37 4.65
N MET A 156 7.75 -23.48 5.63
CA MET A 156 8.89 -22.57 5.68
C MET A 156 10.20 -23.34 5.78
N ASP A 157 10.30 -24.24 6.75
CA ASP A 157 11.47 -25.09 6.98
C ASP A 157 11.68 -26.12 5.86
N GLY A 158 10.58 -26.63 5.29
CA GLY A 158 10.63 -27.64 4.23
C GLY A 158 11.23 -27.12 2.93
N PHE A 159 10.73 -25.99 2.42
CA PHE A 159 11.11 -25.53 1.07
C PHE A 159 11.28 -24.02 0.91
N MET A 160 11.05 -23.19 1.93
CA MET A 160 11.18 -21.72 1.78
C MET A 160 12.50 -21.14 2.28
N VAL A 161 13.33 -21.95 2.95
CA VAL A 161 14.63 -21.53 3.49
C VAL A 161 15.79 -21.98 2.62
N ARG A 162 16.96 -21.36 2.81
CA ARG A 162 18.21 -21.85 2.23
C ARG A 162 18.60 -23.18 2.87
N GLY A 163 19.10 -24.11 2.07
CA GLY A 163 19.47 -25.47 2.49
C GLY A 163 18.45 -26.54 2.08
N SER A 164 17.25 -26.15 1.66
CA SER A 164 16.16 -27.05 1.24
C SER A 164 16.33 -27.65 -0.16
N LYS A 165 17.34 -27.21 -0.94
CA LYS A 165 17.49 -27.57 -2.36
C LYS A 165 16.24 -27.27 -3.20
N SER A 166 15.40 -26.32 -2.78
CA SER A 166 14.19 -25.94 -3.51
C SER A 166 14.45 -24.79 -4.50
N PRO A 167 13.49 -24.49 -5.40
CA PRO A 167 13.49 -23.26 -6.19
C PRO A 167 13.60 -21.99 -5.34
N MET A 168 13.10 -22.00 -4.10
CA MET A 168 13.24 -20.85 -3.19
C MET A 168 14.71 -20.58 -2.86
N GLN A 169 15.50 -21.62 -2.60
CA GLN A 169 16.93 -21.47 -2.38
C GLN A 169 17.61 -20.82 -3.59
N TRP A 170 17.27 -21.26 -4.81
CA TRP A 170 17.80 -20.69 -6.05
C TRP A 170 17.46 -19.20 -6.16
N MET A 171 16.19 -18.83 -5.97
CA MET A 171 15.74 -17.44 -6.00
C MET A 171 16.44 -16.57 -4.95
N LEU A 172 16.57 -17.06 -3.71
CA LEU A 172 17.21 -16.34 -2.61
C LEU A 172 18.71 -16.14 -2.85
N ASN A 173 19.39 -17.11 -3.45
CA ASN A 173 20.81 -17.01 -3.76
C ASN A 173 21.04 -16.01 -4.90
N LEU A 174 20.28 -16.12 -5.98
CA LEU A 174 20.40 -15.24 -7.14
C LEU A 174 20.04 -13.79 -6.81
N ARG A 175 19.01 -13.58 -5.98
CA ARG A 175 18.65 -12.25 -5.46
C ARG A 175 19.78 -11.65 -4.62
N THR A 176 20.38 -12.40 -3.69
CA THR A 176 21.49 -11.89 -2.87
C THR A 176 22.72 -11.61 -3.71
N TYR A 177 23.00 -12.43 -4.72
CA TYR A 177 24.09 -12.19 -5.67
C TYR A 177 23.86 -10.90 -6.46
N GLY A 178 22.67 -10.72 -7.04
CA GLY A 178 22.31 -9.48 -7.76
C GLY A 178 22.39 -8.24 -6.88
N LEU A 179 21.94 -8.35 -5.62
CA LEU A 179 22.05 -7.26 -4.65
C LEU A 179 23.51 -6.94 -4.31
N LYS A 180 24.38 -7.95 -4.20
CA LYS A 180 25.81 -7.74 -3.98
C LYS A 180 26.47 -7.03 -5.17
N ILE A 181 26.07 -7.36 -6.40
CA ILE A 181 26.53 -6.63 -7.60
C ILE A 181 26.05 -5.19 -7.53
N HIS A 182 24.76 -4.97 -7.26
CA HIS A 182 24.18 -3.63 -7.18
C HIS A 182 24.91 -2.74 -6.17
N TYR A 183 25.23 -3.25 -4.97
CA TYR A 183 25.95 -2.47 -3.97
C TYR A 183 27.44 -2.22 -4.28
N ASN A 184 28.09 -3.06 -5.07
CA ASN A 184 29.52 -2.88 -5.40
C ASN A 184 29.75 -2.30 -6.79
N THR A 185 28.70 -2.13 -7.60
CA THR A 185 28.79 -1.58 -8.95
C THR A 185 28.19 -0.20 -8.92
N THR A 186 28.92 0.78 -9.44
CA THR A 186 28.40 2.14 -9.56
C THR A 186 27.18 2.11 -10.49
N ALA A 187 26.03 2.56 -10.00
CA ALA A 187 24.83 2.68 -10.81
C ALA A 187 25.14 3.50 -12.08
N ARG A 188 24.47 3.20 -13.20
CA ARG A 188 24.67 3.97 -14.43
C ARG A 188 24.42 5.45 -14.14
N GLY A 189 25.33 6.30 -14.59
CA GLY A 189 25.17 7.75 -14.52
C GLY A 189 23.98 8.16 -15.39
N HIS A 190 22.85 8.42 -14.76
CA HIS A 190 21.64 8.88 -15.44
C HIS A 190 21.55 10.40 -15.51
N VAL A 191 22.45 11.10 -14.80
CA VAL A 191 22.54 12.55 -14.73
C VAL A 191 23.81 12.97 -15.44
N GLU A 192 23.65 13.73 -16.52
CA GLU A 192 24.74 14.41 -17.21
C GLU A 192 24.51 15.91 -17.13
N TRP A 193 25.58 16.65 -16.84
CA TRP A 193 25.60 18.10 -16.87
C TRP A 193 26.31 18.53 -18.15
N ASN A 194 25.55 19.04 -19.12
CA ASN A 194 26.14 19.55 -20.37
C ASN A 194 26.84 20.89 -20.11
N ASP A 195 26.24 21.72 -19.24
CA ASP A 195 26.72 23.03 -18.79
C ASP A 195 26.34 23.25 -17.32
N SER A 196 26.65 24.41 -16.74
CA SER A 196 26.18 24.79 -15.39
C SER A 196 24.65 24.98 -15.28
N GLU A 197 23.94 25.07 -16.41
CA GLU A 197 22.51 25.40 -16.45
C GLU A 197 21.62 24.30 -17.03
N THR A 198 22.19 23.27 -17.68
CA THR A 198 21.40 22.25 -18.41
C THR A 198 21.72 20.84 -17.93
N LEU A 199 20.67 20.14 -17.50
CA LEU A 199 20.73 18.78 -17.00
C LEU A 199 20.06 17.82 -17.99
N LEU A 200 20.74 16.71 -18.27
CA LEU A 200 20.20 15.57 -19.01
C LEU A 200 19.91 14.44 -18.02
N TYR A 201 18.64 14.06 -17.90
CA TYR A 201 18.21 12.91 -17.10
C TYR A 201 17.45 11.91 -17.95
N LYS A 202 17.98 10.69 -18.09
CA LYS A 202 17.32 9.59 -18.85
C LYS A 202 16.80 10.01 -20.24
N GLY A 203 17.57 10.83 -20.95
CA GLY A 203 17.21 11.33 -22.29
C GLY A 203 16.33 12.60 -22.31
N VAL A 204 15.87 13.08 -21.14
CA VAL A 204 15.16 14.35 -21.01
C VAL A 204 16.17 15.45 -20.67
N GLN A 205 16.29 16.44 -21.55
CA GLN A 205 17.13 17.62 -21.34
C GLN A 205 16.28 18.78 -20.84
N PHE A 206 16.65 19.38 -19.71
CA PHE A 206 15.99 20.57 -19.19
C PHE A 206 16.99 21.51 -18.51
N SER A 207 16.68 22.80 -18.55
CA SER A 207 17.46 23.84 -17.88
C SER A 207 17.03 24.04 -16.43
N MET A 208 17.90 24.62 -15.60
CA MET A 208 17.54 25.03 -14.24
C MET A 208 16.41 26.08 -14.21
N ALA A 209 16.28 26.91 -15.25
CA ALA A 209 15.13 27.81 -15.41
C ALA A 209 13.81 27.04 -15.61
N GLN A 210 13.82 26.01 -16.47
CA GLN A 210 12.66 25.14 -16.67
C GLN A 210 12.32 24.33 -15.41
N PHE A 211 13.33 23.85 -14.69
CA PHE A 211 13.14 23.15 -13.42
C PHE A 211 12.48 24.04 -12.37
N ARG A 212 13.00 25.26 -12.16
CA ARG A 212 12.37 26.26 -11.26
C ARG A 212 10.95 26.59 -11.72
N GLY A 213 10.74 26.72 -13.03
CA GLY A 213 9.41 26.91 -13.63
C GLY A 213 8.44 25.78 -13.32
N LEU A 214 8.90 24.52 -13.37
CA LEU A 214 8.11 23.36 -12.98
C LEU A 214 7.71 23.41 -11.51
N VAL A 215 8.65 23.73 -10.61
CA VAL A 215 8.36 23.85 -9.17
C VAL A 215 7.33 24.95 -8.91
N HIS A 216 7.51 26.13 -9.52
CA HIS A 216 6.53 27.21 -9.43
C HIS A 216 5.17 26.84 -10.03
N GLY A 217 5.14 26.07 -11.13
CA GLY A 217 3.92 25.57 -11.75
C GLY A 217 3.16 24.59 -10.85
N VAL A 218 3.86 23.62 -10.24
CA VAL A 218 3.26 22.69 -9.28
C VAL A 218 2.75 23.43 -8.04
N LEU A 219 3.50 24.42 -7.55
CA LEU A 219 3.07 25.27 -6.44
C LEU A 219 1.81 26.06 -6.78
N PHE A 220 1.75 26.66 -7.97
CA PHE A 220 0.58 27.40 -8.45
C PHE A 220 -0.65 26.50 -8.54
N GLU A 221 -0.51 25.29 -9.12
CA GLU A 221 -1.62 24.32 -9.20
C GLU A 221 -2.07 23.85 -7.81
N ALA A 222 -1.13 23.54 -6.90
CA ALA A 222 -1.49 23.16 -5.53
C ALA A 222 -2.25 24.28 -4.81
N ARG A 223 -1.82 25.54 -5.00
CA ARG A 223 -2.50 26.73 -4.45
C ARG A 223 -3.87 26.97 -5.07
N ARG A 224 -4.03 26.70 -6.37
CA ARG A 224 -5.35 26.75 -7.03
C ARG A 224 -6.28 25.69 -6.47
N ILE A 225 -5.81 24.43 -6.36
CA ILE A 225 -6.65 23.33 -5.88
C ILE A 225 -7.03 23.52 -4.41
N ILE A 226 -6.12 23.95 -3.52
CA ILE A 226 -6.50 24.22 -2.12
C ILE A 226 -7.50 25.38 -2.02
N GLY A 227 -7.40 26.39 -2.88
CA GLY A 227 -8.41 27.45 -2.98
C GLY A 227 -9.79 26.90 -3.37
N GLU A 228 -9.84 25.99 -4.35
CA GLU A 228 -11.07 25.29 -4.76
C GLU A 228 -11.63 24.39 -3.65
N LEU A 229 -10.78 23.64 -2.94
CA LEU A 229 -11.18 22.77 -1.83
C LEU A 229 -11.72 23.58 -0.63
N LEU A 230 -11.17 24.76 -0.39
CA LEU A 230 -11.62 25.67 0.68
C LEU A 230 -12.72 26.62 0.21
N PHE A 231 -13.21 26.48 -1.03
CA PHE A 231 -14.21 27.34 -1.66
C PHE A 231 -13.89 28.84 -1.57
N CYS A 232 -12.60 29.19 -1.68
CA CYS A 232 -12.10 30.56 -1.67
C CYS A 232 -11.97 31.05 -3.12
N ALA A 233 -12.84 31.97 -3.54
CA ALA A 233 -12.93 32.43 -4.93
C ALA A 233 -11.76 33.34 -5.35
N ASP A 234 -11.11 34.03 -4.39
CA ASP A 234 -9.98 34.90 -4.67
C ASP A 234 -9.00 34.95 -3.49
N ASP A 235 -7.73 34.66 -3.77
CA ASP A 235 -6.58 34.68 -2.84
C ASP A 235 -6.32 36.08 -2.23
N ARG A 236 -7.01 37.10 -2.77
CA ARG A 236 -6.91 38.52 -2.36
C ARG A 236 -8.01 38.97 -1.40
N ALA A 237 -9.07 38.18 -1.23
CA ALA A 237 -10.26 38.59 -0.49
C ALA A 237 -10.21 38.28 1.01
N GLY A 238 -9.07 37.84 1.56
CA GLY A 238 -8.99 37.42 2.97
C GLY A 238 -9.87 36.22 3.30
N ASP A 239 -10.34 35.51 2.27
CA ASP A 239 -11.24 34.37 2.38
C ASP A 239 -10.53 33.12 2.91
N MET A 240 -9.22 32.99 2.67
CA MET A 240 -8.43 31.88 3.18
C MET A 240 -8.00 32.15 4.63
N PRO A 241 -8.15 31.19 5.55
CA PRO A 241 -7.70 31.38 6.92
C PRO A 241 -6.19 31.58 6.95
N VAL A 242 -5.75 32.64 7.62
CA VAL A 242 -4.33 32.98 7.75
C VAL A 242 -3.66 31.94 8.65
N VAL A 243 -2.65 31.26 8.12
CA VAL A 243 -1.84 30.31 8.90
C VAL A 243 -0.80 31.11 9.72
N PRO A 244 -0.81 31.03 11.06
CA PRO A 244 0.13 31.77 11.89
C PRO A 244 1.46 31.01 11.98
N TRP A 245 2.25 31.06 10.89
CA TRP A 245 3.49 30.29 10.73
C TRP A 245 4.50 30.48 11.88
N GLU A 246 4.58 31.68 12.47
CA GLU A 246 5.55 32.00 13.53
C GLU A 246 5.21 31.36 14.89
N SER A 247 3.92 31.23 15.19
CA SER A 247 3.42 30.70 16.45
C SER A 247 2.95 29.25 16.35
N LEU A 248 2.99 28.65 15.16
CA LEU A 248 2.71 27.24 14.96
C LEU A 248 3.64 26.38 15.81
N ARG A 249 3.05 25.52 16.65
CA ARG A 249 3.75 24.54 17.47
C ARG A 249 3.08 23.19 17.32
N ASP A 250 3.90 22.15 17.40
CA ASP A 250 3.47 20.76 17.47
C ASP A 250 4.14 20.09 18.67
N ASP A 251 3.53 19.02 19.17
CA ASP A 251 4.07 18.17 20.22
C ASP A 251 4.44 16.81 19.63
N ALA A 252 5.68 16.69 19.18
CA ALA A 252 6.22 15.45 18.60
C ALA A 252 6.26 14.26 19.58
N THR A 253 6.02 14.49 20.89
CA THR A 253 5.96 13.39 21.88
C THR A 253 4.56 12.80 22.00
N ASN A 254 3.55 13.47 21.45
CA ASN A 254 2.18 13.02 21.51
C ASN A 254 1.87 12.05 20.36
N ALA A 255 1.86 10.75 20.68
CA ALA A 255 1.55 9.68 19.74
C ALA A 255 0.06 9.29 19.71
N ARG A 256 -0.84 10.13 20.26
CA ARG A 256 -2.28 9.82 20.26
C ARG A 256 -2.83 9.81 18.82
N PRO A 257 -3.58 8.76 18.42
CA PRO A 257 -4.29 8.77 17.16
C PRO A 257 -5.20 10.00 17.03
N GLY A 258 -5.20 10.65 15.87
CA GLY A 258 -6.00 11.85 15.61
C GLY A 258 -5.43 13.16 16.17
N TRP A 259 -4.27 13.13 16.84
CA TRP A 259 -3.57 14.35 17.23
C TRP A 259 -3.08 15.14 16.01
N ASN A 260 -3.26 16.46 16.04
CA ASN A 260 -2.69 17.37 15.06
C ASN A 260 -2.34 18.72 15.71
N PHE A 261 -1.52 19.52 15.02
CA PHE A 261 -1.03 20.81 15.53
C PHE A 261 -2.12 21.86 15.83
N LEU A 262 -3.36 21.69 15.32
CA LEU A 262 -4.48 22.57 15.64
C LEU A 262 -5.02 22.34 17.06
N GLN A 263 -4.77 21.16 17.64
CA GLN A 263 -5.17 20.80 19.00
C GLN A 263 -4.15 21.24 20.06
N ASP A 264 -2.98 21.74 19.66
CA ASP A 264 -1.98 22.27 20.57
C ASP A 264 -2.44 23.59 21.19
N GLN A 265 -2.54 23.64 22.52
CA GLN A 265 -2.97 24.82 23.29
C GLN A 265 -2.09 26.07 23.05
N ARG A 266 -0.83 25.86 22.61
CA ARG A 266 0.13 26.92 22.30
C ARG A 266 -0.16 27.56 20.95
N THR A 267 -0.78 26.83 20.03
CA THR A 267 -1.14 27.29 18.69
C THR A 267 -2.52 27.96 18.76
N ARG A 268 -2.59 29.27 18.53
CA ARG A 268 -3.88 29.99 18.41
C ARG A 268 -4.20 30.22 16.94
N PHE A 269 -4.99 29.32 16.36
CA PHE A 269 -5.50 29.48 15.02
C PHE A 269 -6.66 30.50 14.99
N PRO A 270 -6.77 31.35 13.96
CA PRO A 270 -7.82 32.38 13.90
C PRO A 270 -9.22 31.81 13.65
N VAL A 271 -9.32 30.57 13.19
CA VAL A 271 -10.58 29.86 12.90
C VAL A 271 -10.61 28.51 13.59
N ASN A 272 -11.82 27.97 13.83
CA ASN A 272 -11.95 26.60 14.30
C ASN A 272 -11.71 25.62 13.14
N GLY A 273 -10.53 25.01 13.08
CA GLY A 273 -10.14 24.14 11.96
C GLY A 273 -11.05 22.93 11.74
N GLU A 274 -11.76 22.47 12.78
CA GLU A 274 -12.65 21.30 12.67
C GLU A 274 -13.99 21.64 12.02
N THR A 275 -14.55 22.82 12.29
CA THR A 275 -15.91 23.19 11.82
C THR A 275 -15.91 24.22 10.70
N TRP A 276 -14.81 24.97 10.51
CA TRP A 276 -14.81 26.14 9.63
C TRP A 276 -15.23 25.85 8.19
N LEU A 277 -14.78 24.73 7.60
CA LEU A 277 -15.16 24.37 6.24
C LEU A 277 -16.65 23.98 6.16
N PHE A 278 -17.15 23.29 7.19
CA PHE A 278 -18.56 22.90 7.29
C PHE A 278 -19.47 24.12 7.48
N ASP A 279 -19.10 25.04 8.38
CA ASP A 279 -19.81 26.28 8.61
C ASP A 279 -19.91 27.08 7.30
N ARG A 280 -18.82 27.15 6.54
CA ARG A 280 -18.76 27.83 5.24
C ARG A 280 -19.66 27.19 4.18
N ILE A 281 -19.66 25.86 4.06
CA ILE A 281 -20.56 25.15 3.13
C ILE A 281 -22.03 25.38 3.54
N GLY A 282 -22.31 25.44 4.84
CA GLY A 282 -23.64 25.73 5.38
C GLY A 282 -24.15 27.15 5.09
N GLU A 283 -23.27 28.14 5.14
CA GLU A 283 -23.60 29.56 4.91
C GLU A 283 -23.84 29.90 3.43
N HIS A 284 -23.17 29.20 2.51
CA HIS A 284 -23.28 29.48 1.07
C HIS A 284 -24.19 28.50 0.34
N GLU A 285 -25.39 28.98 -0.02
CA GLU A 285 -26.43 28.18 -0.71
C GLU A 285 -25.95 27.55 -2.04
N ALA A 286 -25.01 28.19 -2.73
CA ALA A 286 -24.42 27.66 -3.97
C ALA A 286 -23.53 26.43 -3.72
N MET A 287 -22.75 26.43 -2.63
CA MET A 287 -21.88 25.31 -2.24
C MET A 287 -22.72 24.17 -1.68
N ARG A 288 -23.73 24.50 -0.87
CA ARG A 288 -24.67 23.53 -0.30
C ARG A 288 -25.38 22.70 -1.38
N ARG A 289 -25.74 23.30 -2.50
CA ARG A 289 -26.35 22.61 -3.66
C ARG A 289 -25.41 21.63 -4.38
N GLU A 290 -24.09 21.76 -4.21
CA GLU A 290 -23.11 20.81 -4.76
C GLU A 290 -23.06 19.51 -3.93
N PHE A 291 -23.36 19.58 -2.63
CA PHE A 291 -23.26 18.46 -1.70
C PHE A 291 -24.61 17.90 -1.23
N GLU A 292 -25.71 18.64 -1.38
CA GLU A 292 -27.05 18.19 -1.00
C GLU A 292 -27.89 17.77 -2.21
N ARG A 293 -28.51 16.58 -2.10
CA ARG A 293 -29.62 16.17 -2.98
C ARG A 293 -30.85 15.89 -2.11
N PRO A 294 -31.85 16.80 -2.11
CA PRO A 294 -33.05 16.63 -1.30
C PRO A 294 -33.91 15.42 -1.70
N ASP A 295 -33.67 14.84 -2.88
CA ASP A 295 -34.46 13.74 -3.45
C ASP A 295 -33.88 12.33 -3.15
N SER A 296 -32.75 12.23 -2.45
CA SER A 296 -32.07 10.96 -2.10
C SER A 296 -32.34 10.55 -0.65
N GLU A 297 -32.43 9.24 -0.35
CA GLU A 297 -32.63 8.72 1.02
C GLU A 297 -31.55 9.16 2.02
N SER A 298 -30.32 9.42 1.54
CA SER A 298 -29.22 9.95 2.34
C SER A 298 -29.20 11.48 2.45
N GLY A 299 -29.88 12.20 1.56
CA GLY A 299 -29.79 13.67 1.44
C GLY A 299 -28.48 14.19 0.83
N VAL A 300 -27.52 13.30 0.54
CA VAL A 300 -26.16 13.64 0.08
C VAL A 300 -26.03 13.49 -1.45
N HIS A 301 -25.37 14.44 -2.09
CA HIS A 301 -24.98 14.35 -3.48
C HIS A 301 -23.67 13.55 -3.62
N ARG A 302 -23.77 12.22 -3.66
CA ARG A 302 -22.61 11.31 -3.72
C ARG A 302 -21.59 11.63 -4.81
N LYS A 303 -22.05 12.14 -5.96
CA LYS A 303 -21.15 12.59 -7.04
C LYS A 303 -20.33 13.83 -6.65
N GLY A 304 -20.94 14.81 -5.98
CA GLY A 304 -20.25 16.02 -5.51
C GLY A 304 -19.21 15.69 -4.44
N VAL A 305 -19.54 14.78 -3.53
CA VAL A 305 -18.58 14.25 -2.53
C VAL A 305 -17.41 13.55 -3.22
N ASN A 306 -17.69 12.66 -4.18
CA ASN A 306 -16.63 11.98 -4.93
C ASN A 306 -15.75 12.93 -5.75
N ASP A 307 -16.36 13.94 -6.38
CA ASP A 307 -15.63 14.98 -7.12
C ASP A 307 -14.73 15.81 -6.18
N TYR A 308 -15.19 16.08 -4.96
CA TYR A 308 -14.39 16.73 -3.91
C TYR A 308 -13.23 15.84 -3.43
N MET A 309 -13.49 14.56 -3.13
CA MET A 309 -12.44 13.60 -2.74
C MET A 309 -11.39 13.42 -3.83
N THR A 310 -11.81 13.37 -5.10
CA THR A 310 -10.89 13.33 -6.25
C THR A 310 -9.99 14.57 -6.31
N LYS A 311 -10.54 15.77 -6.04
CA LYS A 311 -9.75 17.01 -5.96
C LYS A 311 -8.78 16.97 -4.78
N LEU A 312 -9.19 16.42 -3.63
CA LEU A 312 -8.35 16.27 -2.44
C LEU A 312 -7.18 15.32 -2.70
N SER A 313 -7.42 14.16 -3.32
CA SER A 313 -6.38 13.22 -3.72
C SER A 313 -5.40 13.88 -4.70
N ARG A 314 -5.90 14.62 -5.69
CA ARG A 314 -5.04 15.40 -6.61
C ARG A 314 -4.22 16.48 -5.89
N PHE A 315 -4.77 17.14 -4.87
CA PHE A 315 -4.01 18.09 -4.05
C PHE A 315 -2.90 17.39 -3.28
N ARG A 316 -3.20 16.26 -2.61
CA ARG A 316 -2.23 15.44 -1.88
C ARG A 316 -1.08 14.99 -2.78
N GLU A 317 -1.37 14.54 -4.00
CA GLU A 317 -0.33 14.18 -4.99
C GLU A 317 0.61 15.36 -5.29
N LYS A 318 0.08 16.56 -5.54
CA LYS A 318 0.90 17.75 -5.82
C LYS A 318 1.70 18.18 -4.59
N LEU A 319 1.10 18.09 -3.41
CA LEU A 319 1.76 18.42 -2.15
C LEU A 319 2.95 17.47 -1.88
N LEU A 320 2.78 16.16 -2.10
CA LEU A 320 3.84 15.18 -1.95
C LEU A 320 5.03 15.49 -2.89
N VAL A 321 4.74 15.82 -4.15
CA VAL A 321 5.78 16.24 -5.12
C VAL A 321 6.51 17.48 -4.63
N LEU A 322 5.80 18.50 -4.14
CA LEU A 322 6.42 19.72 -3.61
C LEU A 322 7.29 19.42 -2.38
N MET A 323 6.77 18.69 -1.40
CA MET A 323 7.52 18.30 -0.20
C MET A 323 8.80 17.56 -0.56
N HIS A 324 8.74 16.62 -1.50
CA HIS A 324 9.92 15.86 -1.92
C HIS A 324 10.97 16.73 -2.64
N ILE A 325 10.53 17.66 -3.50
CA ILE A 325 11.44 18.50 -4.28
C ILE A 325 12.03 19.65 -3.45
N THR A 326 11.25 20.27 -2.56
CA THR A 326 11.68 21.48 -1.82
C THR A 326 12.08 21.23 -0.39
N GLY A 327 11.59 20.17 0.25
CA GLY A 327 11.89 19.85 1.65
C GLY A 327 13.25 19.18 1.86
N GLY A 328 13.92 18.77 0.77
CA GLY A 328 15.02 17.82 0.85
C GLY A 328 14.50 16.42 1.20
N GLN A 329 15.29 15.39 0.89
CA GLN A 329 15.03 14.05 1.37
C GLN A 329 15.32 14.01 2.89
N PRO A 330 14.55 13.30 3.73
CA PRO A 330 15.10 12.82 5.00
C PRO A 330 16.34 11.95 4.79
#